data_AF-A0A3S0QWB3-F1
#
_entry.id   AF-A0A3S0QWB3-F1
#
_cell.length_a   1.000
_cell.length_b   1.000
_cell.length_c   1.000
_cell.angle_alpha   90.00
_cell.angle_beta   90.00
_cell.angle_gamma   90.00
#
_symmetry.space_group_name_H-M   'P 1'
#
loop_
_entity.id
_entity.type
_entity.pdbx_description
1 polymer ?
#
loop_
_entity_poly.entity_id
_entity_poly.type
_entity_poly.pdbx_seq_one_letter_code
_entity_poly.pdbx_strand_id
1 'polypeptide(L)'
;MSSPLSGPRRTTIRRDEPIFCIAGIWRETPEVGRAFTMLTILTMEPGRDIAPCHDRQIVIPERGVWADWLDSAVPPKSLIQPQSPGTLMVEQVG
;
A
#
# COMPACT_ATOMS: atom_id res chain seq x y z
N MET A 1 30.54 1.30 -12.58
CA MET A 1 29.12 0.86 -12.65
C MET A 1 28.38 1.57 -11.53
N SER A 2 27.55 2.54 -11.86
CA SER A 2 26.78 3.34 -10.90
C SER A 2 25.64 2.49 -10.31
N SER A 3 25.45 2.52 -9.00
CA SER A 3 24.36 1.82 -8.32
C SER A 3 23.00 2.33 -8.81
N PRO A 4 22.01 1.46 -9.11
CA PRO A 4 20.68 1.88 -9.56
C PRO A 4 19.85 2.62 -8.50
N LEU A 5 20.35 2.77 -7.27
CA LEU A 5 19.64 3.36 -6.13
C LEU A 5 20.03 4.82 -5.83
N SER A 6 20.53 5.58 -6.81
CA SER A 6 21.02 6.97 -6.61
C SER A 6 19.92 8.03 -6.38
N GLY A 7 18.68 7.62 -6.08
CA GLY A 7 17.57 8.53 -5.79
C GLY A 7 17.41 8.80 -4.30
N PRO A 8 16.81 9.94 -3.91
CA PRO A 8 16.51 10.21 -2.51
C PRO A 8 15.62 9.12 -1.93
N ARG A 9 16.07 8.45 -0.87
CA ARG A 9 15.27 7.42 -0.20
C ARG A 9 14.11 8.11 0.53
N ARG A 10 12.96 7.44 0.63
CA ARG A 10 11.80 7.98 1.33
C ARG A 10 11.20 6.91 2.23
N THR A 11 10.81 7.31 3.43
CA THR A 11 10.07 6.48 4.39
C THR A 11 8.64 7.00 4.45
N THR A 12 7.67 6.09 4.42
CA THR A 12 6.26 6.42 4.64
C THR A 12 5.83 5.85 5.98
N ILE A 13 5.28 6.68 6.85
CA ILE A 13 4.66 6.27 8.11
C ILE A 13 3.17 6.62 8.12
N ARG A 14 2.39 5.86 8.87
CA ARG A 14 1.01 6.20 9.20
C ARG A 14 1.01 7.01 10.49
N ARG A 15 0.32 8.15 10.52
CA ARG A 15 0.23 8.95 11.75
C ARG A 15 -0.57 8.19 12.81
N ASP A 16 -0.19 8.39 14.07
CA ASP A 16 -0.87 7.86 15.26
C ASP A 16 -0.99 6.32 15.34
N GLU A 17 -0.44 5.59 14.37
CA GLU A 17 -0.47 4.14 14.31
C GLU A 17 0.94 3.57 14.10
N PRO A 18 1.54 2.89 15.11
CA PRO A 18 2.90 2.37 15.01
C PRO A 18 3.02 1.20 14.03
N ILE A 19 1.89 0.56 13.68
CA ILE A 19 1.82 -0.59 12.79
C ILE A 19 0.59 -0.42 11.89
N PHE A 20 0.78 -0.61 10.59
CA PHE A 20 -0.29 -0.69 9.60
C PHE A 20 -0.10 -1.91 8.69
N CYS A 21 -1.17 -2.32 8.02
CA CYS A 21 -1.15 -3.44 7.09
C CYS A 21 -1.15 -2.95 5.64
N ILE A 22 -0.60 -3.77 4.75
CA ILE A 22 -0.70 -3.58 3.30
C ILE A 22 -1.62 -4.68 2.78
N ALA A 23 -2.69 -4.31 2.08
CA ALA A 23 -3.58 -5.30 1.49
C ALA A 23 -2.85 -6.07 0.39
N GLY A 24 -3.02 -7.38 0.37
CA GLY A 24 -2.39 -8.22 -0.62
C GLY A 24 -3.15 -9.50 -0.84
N ILE A 25 -2.91 -10.09 -2.00
CA ILE A 25 -3.47 -11.36 -2.43
C ILE A 25 -2.35 -12.38 -2.51
N TRP A 26 -2.69 -13.64 -2.30
CA TRP A 26 -1.77 -14.74 -2.56
C TRP A 26 -2.43 -15.76 -3.47
N ARG A 27 -1.63 -16.43 -4.29
CA ARG A 27 -2.09 -17.55 -5.11
C ARG A 27 -0.96 -18.58 -5.26
N GLU A 28 -1.34 -19.83 -5.44
CA GLU A 28 -0.42 -20.88 -5.88
C GLU A 28 -0.21 -20.75 -7.40
N THR A 29 1.03 -20.89 -7.86
CA THR A 29 1.33 -21.07 -9.29
C THR A 29 2.24 -22.28 -9.51
N PRO A 30 2.13 -23.00 -10.64
CA PRO A 30 2.97 -24.17 -10.90
C PRO A 30 4.48 -23.87 -10.95
N GLU A 31 4.86 -22.66 -11.33
CA GLU A 31 6.26 -22.29 -11.60
C GLU A 31 7.03 -21.92 -10.34
N VAL A 32 6.37 -21.26 -9.37
CA VAL A 32 7.03 -20.69 -8.18
C VAL A 32 6.36 -21.06 -6.86
N GLY A 33 5.24 -21.79 -6.89
CA GLY A 33 4.45 -22.13 -5.71
C GLY A 33 3.64 -20.95 -5.20
N ARG A 34 3.56 -20.77 -3.87
CA ARG A 34 2.84 -19.66 -3.23
C ARG A 34 3.50 -18.32 -3.53
N ALA A 35 2.82 -17.49 -4.31
CA ALA A 35 3.21 -16.12 -4.60
C ALA A 35 2.28 -15.14 -3.89
N PHE A 36 2.85 -14.07 -3.33
CA PHE A 36 2.12 -12.95 -2.75
C PHE A 36 2.26 -11.71 -3.64
N THR A 37 1.22 -10.89 -3.71
CA THR A 37 1.22 -9.62 -4.44
C THR A 37 0.58 -8.53 -3.59
N MET A 38 1.30 -7.42 -3.42
CA MET A 38 0.77 -6.21 -2.81
C MET A 38 -0.19 -5.52 -3.77
N LEU A 39 -1.35 -5.11 -3.27
CA LEU A 39 -2.31 -4.39 -4.09
C LEU A 39 -1.93 -2.91 -4.18
N THR A 40 -1.88 -2.44 -5.41
CA THR A 40 -1.77 -1.02 -5.73
C THR A 40 -3.09 -0.55 -6.29
N ILE A 41 -3.51 0.62 -5.84
CA ILE A 41 -4.61 1.35 -6.43
C ILE A 41 -4.09 1.92 -7.75
N LEU A 42 -4.55 1.35 -8.86
CA LEU A 42 -4.18 1.76 -10.21
C LEU A 42 -5.34 2.47 -10.95
N THR A 43 -6.52 2.46 -10.36
CA THR A 43 -7.77 2.91 -11.00
C THR A 43 -8.20 4.32 -10.58
N MET A 44 -7.43 4.96 -9.70
CA MET A 44 -7.68 6.32 -9.20
C MET A 44 -6.36 6.96 -8.78
N GLU A 45 -6.36 8.29 -8.75
CA GLU A 45 -5.20 9.07 -8.33
C GLU A 45 -4.75 8.70 -6.91
N PRO A 46 -3.43 8.68 -6.65
CA PRO A 46 -2.92 8.51 -5.30
C PRO A 46 -3.43 9.64 -4.39
N GLY A 47 -3.60 9.32 -3.11
CA GLY A 47 -3.90 10.29 -2.07
C GLY A 47 -2.85 11.40 -2.01
N ARG A 48 -3.28 12.57 -1.54
CA ARG A 48 -2.51 13.82 -1.59
C ARG A 48 -1.10 13.72 -0.99
N ASP A 49 -0.93 12.87 0.02
CA ASP A 49 0.35 12.68 0.71
C ASP A 49 1.36 11.85 -0.13
N ILE A 50 0.87 11.00 -1.03
CA ILE A 50 1.68 10.08 -1.85
C ILE A 50 1.88 10.60 -3.28
N ALA A 51 0.92 11.34 -3.82
CA ALA A 51 0.96 11.89 -5.17
C ALA A 51 2.29 12.60 -5.55
N PRO A 52 2.96 13.35 -4.64
CA PRO A 52 4.25 13.97 -4.95
C PRO A 52 5.41 12.97 -5.11
N CYS A 53 5.25 11.75 -4.61
CA CYS A 53 6.29 10.73 -4.61
C CYS A 53 6.18 9.83 -5.83
N HIS A 54 5.00 9.24 -6.06
CA HIS A 54 4.74 8.22 -7.08
C HIS A 54 3.32 8.35 -7.65
N ASP A 55 3.10 7.80 -8.84
CA ASP A 55 1.80 7.72 -9.53
C ASP A 55 0.88 6.62 -8.99
N ARG A 56 1.38 5.78 -8.07
CA ARG A 56 0.67 4.62 -7.54
C ARG A 56 0.69 4.64 -6.02
N GLN A 57 -0.44 4.30 -5.42
CA GLN A 57 -0.56 4.13 -3.98
C GLN A 57 -0.87 2.67 -3.63
N ILE A 58 -0.17 2.12 -2.64
CA ILE A 58 -0.52 0.82 -2.06
C ILE A 58 -1.81 0.93 -1.23
N VAL A 59 -2.59 -0.14 -1.19
CA VAL A 59 -3.80 -0.19 -0.36
C VAL A 59 -3.41 -0.42 1.10
N ILE A 60 -3.71 0.56 1.96
CA ILE A 60 -3.48 0.48 3.41
C ILE A 60 -4.86 0.45 4.09
N PRO A 61 -5.41 -0.73 4.43
CA PRO A 61 -6.70 -0.82 5.08
C PRO A 61 -6.67 -0.16 6.47
N GLU A 62 -7.73 0.61 6.76
CA GLU A 62 -8.01 1.14 8.09
C GLU A 62 -8.05 0.02 9.13
N ARG A 63 -7.62 0.29 10.36
CA ARG A 63 -7.57 -0.71 11.43
C ARG A 63 -8.89 -1.45 11.65
N GLY A 64 -10.01 -0.73 11.55
CA GLY A 64 -11.34 -1.28 11.74
C GLY A 64 -11.77 -2.31 10.69
N VAL A 65 -11.12 -2.35 9.52
CA VAL A 65 -11.53 -3.21 8.39
C VAL A 65 -10.57 -4.37 8.14
N TRP A 66 -9.63 -4.63 9.05
CA TRP A 66 -8.64 -5.71 8.87
C TRP A 66 -9.30 -7.09 8.83
N ALA A 67 -10.33 -7.33 9.65
CA ALA A 67 -11.07 -8.58 9.64
C ALA A 67 -11.89 -8.72 8.34
N ASP A 68 -12.56 -7.65 7.92
CA ASP A 68 -13.34 -7.60 6.68
C ASP A 68 -12.47 -7.87 5.45
N TRP A 69 -11.20 -7.43 5.45
CA TRP A 69 -10.24 -7.75 4.39
C TRP A 69 -10.00 -9.25 4.22
N LEU A 70 -10.08 -10.03 5.30
CA LEU A 70 -9.87 -11.47 5.31
C LEU A 70 -11.16 -12.26 5.07
N ASP A 71 -12.32 -11.60 5.11
CA ASP A 71 -13.61 -12.23 4.89
C ASP A 71 -13.98 -12.25 3.41
N SER A 72 -14.09 -13.45 2.85
CA SER A 72 -14.49 -13.67 1.46
C SER A 72 -15.92 -13.19 1.12
N ALA A 73 -16.77 -12.97 2.13
CA ALA A 73 -18.11 -12.43 1.95
C ALA A 73 -18.12 -10.91 1.71
N VAL A 74 -17.04 -10.20 2.08
CA VAL A 74 -16.94 -8.75 1.91
C VAL A 74 -16.34 -8.43 0.54
N PRO A 75 -17.04 -7.65 -0.32
CA PRO A 75 -16.51 -7.28 -1.62
C PRO A 75 -15.24 -6.41 -1.49
N PRO A 76 -14.08 -6.84 -2.03
CA PRO A 76 -12.82 -6.12 -1.84
C PRO A 76 -12.84 -4.67 -2.38
N LYS A 77 -13.66 -4.41 -3.40
CA LYS A 77 -13.82 -3.07 -3.99
C LYS A 77 -14.26 -2.01 -2.98
N SER A 78 -14.99 -2.41 -1.93
CA SER A 78 -15.41 -1.50 -0.86
C SER A 78 -14.26 -1.10 0.08
N LEU A 79 -13.21 -1.93 0.15
CA LEU A 79 -12.06 -1.75 1.05
C LEU A 79 -10.84 -1.11 0.37
N ILE A 80 -10.80 -1.13 -0.96
CA ILE A 80 -9.71 -0.57 -1.78
C ILE A 80 -9.99 0.91 -2.04
N GLN A 81 -9.51 1.77 -1.14
CA GLN A 81 -9.69 3.23 -1.22
C GLN A 81 -8.37 3.98 -0.92
N PRO A 82 -8.17 5.20 -1.47
CA PRO A 82 -7.03 6.03 -1.12
C PRO A 82 -7.11 6.46 0.34
N GLN A 83 -5.96 6.75 0.92
CA GLN A 83 -5.93 7.30 2.27
C GLN A 83 -6.44 8.73 2.29
N SER A 84 -7.15 9.08 3.36
CA SER A 84 -7.54 10.47 3.60
C SER A 84 -6.30 11.36 3.69
N PRO A 85 -6.35 12.62 3.23
CA PRO A 85 -5.22 13.54 3.34
C PRO A 85 -4.78 13.71 4.79
N GLY A 86 -3.47 13.70 5.03
CA GLY A 86 -2.88 13.80 6.35
C GLY A 86 -2.76 12.46 7.09
N THR A 87 -3.26 11.35 6.57
CA THR A 87 -3.08 10.03 7.19
C THR A 87 -1.64 9.53 7.06
N LEU A 88 -0.98 9.84 5.94
CA LEU A 88 0.38 9.40 5.67
C LEU A 88 1.37 10.55 5.83
N MET A 89 2.56 10.24 6.33
CA MET A 89 3.69 11.16 6.35
C MET A 89 4.83 10.53 5.58
N VAL A 90 5.32 11.26 4.57
CA VAL A 90 6.49 10.86 3.80
C VAL A 90 7.66 11.72 4.23
N GLU A 91 8.76 11.07 4.60
CA GLU A 91 10.02 11.71 4.95
C GLU A 91 11.11 11.28 3.99
N GLN A 92 11.87 12.22 3.45
CA GLN A 92 13.06 11.91 2.67
C GLN A 92 14.21 11.56 3.60
N VAL A 93 14.73 10.35 3.43
CA VAL A 93 15.91 9.84 4.12
C VAL A 93 17.06 9.79 3.10
N GLY A 94 18.24 10.27 3.49
CA GLY A 94 19.44 10.52 2.66
C GLY A 94 19.54 9.83 1.31
#